data_AF-A0A8T6G2S6-F1
#
_entry.id   AF-A0A8T6G2S6-F1
#
_cell.length_a   1.000
_cell.length_b   1.000
_cell.length_c   1.000
_cell.angle_alpha   90.00
_cell.angle_beta   90.00
_cell.angle_gamma   90.00
#
_symmetry.space_group_name_H-M   'P 1'
#
loop_
_entity.id
_entity.type
_entity.pdbx_description
1 polymer ?
#
loop_
_entity_poly.entity_id
_entity_poly.type
_entity_poly.pdbx_seq_one_letter_code
_entity_poly.pdbx_strand_id
1 'polypeptide(L)'
;MSAVNATIPSGTRAGGLAVMAGMVLTLVASLFFPGGPIIDPVDQTDFPAAAAALGANPTLAHAMTLLVIVGMLLYSYGFVELWRLRGRGAGFGVSVLRFGIVASLFSWSVFIVGFGARHSAIYLMQQGLHAGEGTALQAEFAGLAVSSHITMMGLLLAFMVVNPIASILVGLGLAARFSNLNIYMLAAYGLIAIGLGGFINMVLALFLDNPDIVLHLAISQLFLLAGSLCLFVVGAGMCLGRSELVGEDAAS
;
A
#
# COMPACT_ATOMS: atom_id res chain seq x y z
N MET A 1 32.74 -15.49 21.71
CA MET A 1 31.57 -14.74 21.20
C MET A 1 30.37 -15.12 22.04
N SER A 2 30.08 -14.32 23.07
CA SER A 2 28.90 -14.50 23.91
C SER A 2 27.69 -14.05 23.10
N ALA A 3 26.77 -14.96 22.80
CA ALA A 3 25.45 -14.62 22.31
C ALA A 3 24.72 -13.90 23.45
N VAL A 4 24.87 -12.58 23.50
CA VAL A 4 23.93 -11.74 24.23
C VAL A 4 22.58 -12.00 23.58
N ASN A 5 21.75 -12.80 24.24
CA ASN A 5 20.31 -12.87 24.02
C ASN A 5 19.74 -11.49 24.38
N ALA A 6 20.02 -10.49 23.54
CA ALA A 6 19.34 -9.22 23.58
C ALA A 6 17.89 -9.55 23.23
N THR A 7 17.03 -9.57 24.24
CA THR A 7 15.59 -9.72 24.08
C THR A 7 15.12 -8.59 23.18
N ILE A 8 14.82 -8.93 21.92
CA ILE A 8 14.23 -8.00 20.97
C ILE A 8 12.94 -7.48 21.61
N PRO A 9 12.72 -6.15 21.70
CA PRO A 9 11.47 -5.61 22.19
C PRO A 9 10.30 -6.22 21.43
N SER A 10 9.31 -6.73 22.15
CA SER A 10 8.13 -7.36 21.56
C SER A 10 7.45 -6.45 20.52
N GLY A 11 7.45 -5.13 20.75
CA GLY A 11 6.91 -4.12 19.83
C GLY A 11 7.63 -4.05 18.48
N THR A 12 8.97 -4.02 18.45
CA THR A 12 9.73 -3.98 17.17
C THR A 12 9.48 -5.23 16.34
N ARG A 13 9.47 -6.41 16.98
CA ARG A 13 9.21 -7.68 16.30
C ARG A 13 7.78 -7.75 15.77
N ALA A 14 6.80 -7.31 16.55
CA ALA A 14 5.40 -7.23 16.13
C ALA A 14 5.23 -6.27 14.95
N GLY A 15 5.87 -5.09 14.99
CA GLY A 15 5.86 -4.13 13.88
C GLY A 15 6.45 -4.71 12.60
N GLY A 16 7.60 -5.39 12.69
CA GLY A 16 8.22 -6.07 11.55
C GLY A 16 7.32 -7.14 10.93
N LEU A 17 6.70 -7.98 11.77
CA LEU A 17 5.75 -9.00 11.34
C LEU A 17 4.52 -8.37 10.68
N ALA A 18 4.03 -7.24 11.20
CA ALA A 18 2.89 -6.54 10.63
C ALA A 18 3.22 -5.96 9.24
N VAL A 19 4.39 -5.37 9.03
CA VAL A 19 4.81 -4.91 7.69
C VAL A 19 4.85 -6.09 6.71
N MET A 20 5.47 -7.20 7.11
CA MET A 20 5.58 -8.39 6.25
C MET A 20 4.22 -9.02 5.94
N ALA A 21 3.39 -9.23 6.96
CA ALA A 21 2.06 -9.82 6.81
C ALA A 21 1.12 -8.90 6.03
N GLY A 22 1.19 -7.59 6.27
CA GLY A 22 0.44 -6.59 5.53
C GLY A 22 0.76 -6.63 4.04
N MET A 23 2.04 -6.70 3.69
CA MET A 23 2.50 -6.88 2.31
C MET A 23 1.91 -8.12 1.65
N VAL A 24 2.05 -9.28 2.31
CA VAL A 24 1.57 -10.56 1.76
C VAL A 24 0.06 -10.54 1.60
N LEU A 25 -0.68 -10.04 2.59
CA LEU A 25 -2.14 -9.96 2.54
C LEU A 25 -2.61 -9.04 1.41
N THR A 26 -2.05 -7.84 1.29
CA THR A 26 -2.38 -6.93 0.20
C THR A 26 -2.05 -7.53 -1.16
N LEU A 27 -0.89 -8.17 -1.32
CA LEU A 27 -0.48 -8.78 -2.58
C LEU A 27 -1.44 -9.92 -2.98
N VAL A 28 -1.65 -10.89 -2.08
CA VAL A 28 -2.55 -12.02 -2.33
C VAL A 28 -3.95 -11.52 -2.65
N ALA A 29 -4.47 -10.60 -1.84
CA ALA A 29 -5.81 -10.06 -2.06
C ALA A 29 -5.92 -9.31 -3.40
N SER A 30 -4.89 -8.56 -3.81
CA SER A 30 -4.89 -7.87 -5.11
C SER A 30 -4.83 -8.82 -6.30
N LEU A 31 -4.18 -9.99 -6.14
CA LEU A 31 -4.09 -11.00 -7.20
C LEU A 31 -5.41 -11.75 -7.41
N PHE A 32 -6.08 -12.11 -6.32
CA PHE A 32 -7.32 -12.90 -6.34
C PHE A 32 -8.60 -12.06 -6.37
N PHE A 33 -8.48 -10.74 -6.47
CA PHE A 33 -9.61 -9.84 -6.56
C PHE A 33 -10.34 -10.03 -7.92
N PRO A 34 -11.70 -10.16 -7.93
CA PRO A 34 -12.47 -10.26 -9.19
C PRO A 34 -12.31 -9.01 -10.05
N GLY A 35 -12.11 -9.17 -11.36
CA GLY A 35 -11.70 -8.09 -12.24
C GLY A 35 -10.17 -7.86 -12.27
N GLY A 36 -9.43 -8.53 -11.38
CA GLY A 36 -7.98 -8.45 -11.28
C GLY A 36 -7.25 -9.37 -12.25
N PRO A 37 -5.96 -9.67 -11.99
CA PRO A 37 -5.14 -10.43 -12.93
C PRO A 37 -5.51 -11.91 -13.05
N ILE A 38 -6.07 -12.52 -12.00
CA ILE A 38 -6.31 -13.97 -11.94
C ILE A 38 -7.79 -14.31 -12.09
N ILE A 39 -8.67 -13.57 -11.42
CA ILE A 39 -10.11 -13.86 -11.37
C ILE A 39 -10.85 -12.86 -12.23
N ASP A 40 -11.55 -13.36 -13.26
CA ASP A 40 -12.33 -12.59 -14.24
C ASP A 40 -11.57 -11.35 -14.77
N PRO A 41 -10.43 -11.50 -15.47
CA PRO A 41 -9.63 -10.36 -15.88
C PRO A 41 -10.40 -9.43 -16.81
N VAL A 42 -10.49 -8.16 -16.41
CA VAL A 42 -11.16 -7.11 -17.19
C VAL A 42 -10.29 -5.86 -17.22
N ASP A 43 -10.46 -5.07 -18.28
CA ASP A 43 -9.86 -3.75 -18.37
C ASP A 43 -10.43 -2.85 -17.26
N GLN A 44 -9.57 -2.41 -16.33
CA GLN A 44 -9.97 -1.55 -15.21
C GLN A 44 -10.32 -0.12 -15.65
N THR A 45 -10.06 0.23 -16.91
CA THR A 45 -10.50 1.50 -17.52
C THR A 45 -11.94 1.41 -18.07
N ASP A 46 -12.46 0.20 -18.31
CA ASP A 46 -13.88 -0.05 -18.56
C ASP A 46 -14.62 -0.18 -17.23
N PHE A 47 -15.01 0.95 -16.65
CA PHE A 47 -15.64 0.96 -15.32
C PHE A 47 -16.91 0.11 -15.23
N PRO A 48 -17.82 0.10 -16.23
CA PRO A 48 -18.93 -0.85 -16.25
C PRO A 48 -18.50 -2.32 -16.20
N ALA A 49 -17.54 -2.74 -17.04
CA ALA A 49 -17.06 -4.13 -17.03
C ALA A 49 -16.37 -4.49 -15.72
N ALA A 50 -15.55 -3.58 -15.18
CA ALA A 50 -14.91 -3.73 -13.89
C ALA A 50 -15.94 -3.91 -12.77
N ALA A 51 -16.97 -3.05 -12.71
CA ALA A 51 -18.04 -3.17 -11.73
C ALA A 51 -18.87 -4.46 -11.89
N ALA A 52 -19.11 -4.90 -13.12
CA ALA A 52 -19.81 -6.15 -13.41
C ALA A 52 -19.03 -7.38 -12.89
N ALA A 53 -17.71 -7.42 -13.09
CA ALA A 53 -16.86 -8.49 -12.55
C ALA A 53 -16.93 -8.58 -11.02
N LEU A 54 -17.07 -7.44 -10.33
CA LEU A 54 -17.29 -7.41 -8.88
C LEU A 54 -18.64 -8.00 -8.49
N GLY A 55 -19.69 -7.66 -9.25
CA GLY A 55 -21.04 -8.14 -9.03
C GLY A 55 -21.19 -9.65 -9.29
N ALA A 56 -20.36 -10.22 -10.17
CA ALA A 56 -20.36 -11.65 -10.47
C ALA A 56 -19.87 -12.52 -9.30
N ASN A 57 -18.91 -12.01 -8.51
CA ASN A 57 -18.29 -12.73 -7.41
C ASN A 57 -18.24 -11.89 -6.12
N PRO A 58 -19.40 -11.48 -5.56
CA PRO A 58 -19.43 -10.40 -4.58
C PRO A 58 -18.87 -10.81 -3.22
N THR A 59 -19.06 -12.07 -2.78
CA THR A 59 -18.46 -12.59 -1.55
C THR A 59 -16.94 -12.54 -1.60
N LEU A 60 -16.35 -13.00 -2.71
CA LEU A 60 -14.91 -12.94 -2.92
C LEU A 60 -14.42 -11.49 -3.02
N ALA A 61 -15.14 -10.64 -3.75
CA ALA A 61 -14.81 -9.22 -3.90
C ALA A 61 -14.79 -8.49 -2.55
N HIS A 62 -15.79 -8.71 -1.68
CA HIS A 62 -15.81 -8.16 -0.33
C HIS A 62 -14.65 -8.68 0.52
N ALA A 63 -14.41 -9.99 0.51
CA ALA A 63 -13.33 -10.59 1.29
C ALA A 63 -11.96 -10.05 0.87
N MET A 64 -11.66 -10.02 -0.43
CA MET A 64 -10.39 -9.50 -0.93
C MET A 64 -10.24 -8.00 -0.65
N THR A 65 -11.30 -7.20 -0.80
CA THR A 65 -11.29 -5.78 -0.42
C THR A 65 -10.95 -5.58 1.06
N LEU A 66 -11.55 -6.37 1.95
CA LEU A 66 -11.28 -6.30 3.39
C LEU A 66 -9.85 -6.75 3.71
N LEU A 67 -9.33 -7.78 3.06
CA LEU A 67 -7.94 -8.21 3.24
C LEU A 67 -6.93 -7.13 2.83
N VAL A 68 -7.21 -6.38 1.76
CA VAL A 68 -6.38 -5.21 1.41
C VAL A 68 -6.41 -4.15 2.51
N ILE A 69 -7.60 -3.81 3.04
CA ILE A 69 -7.74 -2.84 4.14
C ILE A 69 -6.98 -3.30 5.38
N VAL A 70 -7.14 -4.57 5.78
CA VAL A 70 -6.38 -5.15 6.91
C VAL A 70 -4.88 -5.09 6.65
N GLY A 71 -4.43 -5.39 5.42
CA GLY A 71 -3.03 -5.28 5.04
C GLY A 71 -2.47 -3.85 5.20
N MET A 72 -3.25 -2.84 4.81
CA MET A 72 -2.89 -1.43 4.98
C MET A 72 -2.85 -0.99 6.45
N LEU A 73 -3.76 -1.52 7.29
CA LEU A 73 -3.73 -1.28 8.73
C LEU A 73 -2.49 -1.90 9.39
N LEU A 74 -2.08 -3.10 8.94
CA LEU A 74 -0.85 -3.74 9.41
C LEU A 74 0.41 -2.97 8.98
N TYR A 75 0.45 -2.47 7.74
CA TYR A 75 1.49 -1.55 7.30
C TYR A 75 1.56 -0.30 8.19
N SER A 76 0.40 0.29 8.46
CA SER A 76 0.28 1.48 9.31
C SER A 76 0.83 1.22 10.72
N TYR A 77 0.44 0.10 11.34
CA TYR A 77 0.97 -0.31 12.64
C TYR A 77 2.49 -0.53 12.61
N GLY A 78 3.00 -1.24 11.60
CA GLY A 78 4.43 -1.44 11.42
C GLY A 78 5.23 -0.14 11.31
N PHE A 79 4.68 0.87 10.63
CA PHE A 79 5.29 2.19 10.49
C PHE A 79 5.22 3.03 11.76
N VAL A 80 4.17 2.86 12.57
CA VAL A 80 4.14 3.44 13.93
C VAL A 80 5.26 2.84 14.79
N GLU A 81 5.59 1.56 14.64
CA GLU A 81 6.75 0.99 15.33
C GLU A 81 8.09 1.54 14.76
N LEU A 82 8.16 1.82 13.46
CA LEU A 82 9.33 2.52 12.87
C LEU A 82 9.52 3.94 13.44
N TRP A 83 8.45 4.59 13.90
CA TRP A 83 8.54 5.92 14.54
C TRP A 83 9.40 5.90 15.81
N ARG A 84 9.40 4.76 16.52
CA ARG A 84 10.09 4.56 17.80
C ARG A 84 11.56 4.18 17.65
N LEU A 85 12.08 4.12 16.42
CA LEU A 85 13.47 3.76 16.17
C LEU A 85 14.44 4.79 16.75
N ARG A 86 15.46 4.30 17.49
CA ARG A 86 16.46 5.12 18.18
C ARG A 86 17.12 6.15 17.28
N GLY A 87 17.07 7.43 17.63
CA GLY A 87 17.89 8.43 16.93
C GLY A 87 19.37 8.19 17.23
N ARG A 88 20.15 7.66 16.30
CA ARG A 88 21.62 7.85 16.35
C ARG A 88 21.88 9.32 15.99
N GLY A 89 21.72 10.20 16.98
CA GLY A 89 21.84 11.65 16.84
C GLY A 89 20.53 12.33 16.47
N ALA A 90 20.22 13.44 17.15
CA ALA A 90 19.24 14.41 16.67
C ALA A 90 19.77 14.98 15.35
N GLY A 91 19.22 14.52 14.23
CA GLY A 91 19.72 14.87 12.90
C GLY A 91 18.62 14.79 11.84
N PHE A 92 18.89 15.41 10.69
CA PHE A 92 17.97 15.54 9.56
C PHE A 92 17.30 14.20 9.16
N GLY A 93 18.04 13.08 9.20
CA GLY A 93 17.51 11.76 8.86
C GLY A 93 16.34 11.29 9.75
N VAL A 94 16.32 11.65 11.04
CA VAL A 94 15.21 11.30 11.95
C VAL A 94 13.95 12.09 11.60
N SER A 95 14.09 13.38 11.34
CA SER A 95 12.96 14.24 10.93
C SER A 95 12.39 13.81 9.59
N VAL A 96 13.26 13.48 8.63
CA VAL A 96 12.86 12.98 7.30
C VAL A 96 12.12 11.64 7.42
N LEU A 97 12.61 10.70 8.24
CA LEU A 97 11.93 9.43 8.48
C LEU A 97 10.53 9.65 9.08
N ARG A 98 10.41 10.50 10.12
CA ARG A 98 9.13 10.80 10.77
C ARG A 98 8.15 11.44 9.79
N PHE A 99 8.59 12.42 9.00
CA PHE A 99 7.74 13.03 7.99
C PHE A 99 7.31 12.02 6.91
N GLY A 100 8.23 11.15 6.48
CA GLY A 100 7.93 10.03 5.59
C GLY A 100 6.91 9.05 6.16
N ILE A 101 6.98 8.74 7.46
CA ILE A 101 5.98 7.91 8.15
C ILE A 101 4.61 8.59 8.12
N VAL A 102 4.50 9.88 8.49
CA VAL A 102 3.22 10.60 8.43
C VAL A 102 2.65 10.62 7.01
N ALA A 103 3.49 10.90 6.00
CA ALA A 103 3.09 10.89 4.61
C ALA A 103 2.61 9.50 4.15
N SER A 104 3.28 8.43 4.62
CA SER A 104 2.89 7.05 4.32
C SER A 104 1.54 6.69 4.94
N LEU A 105 1.34 7.02 6.22
CA LEU A 105 0.07 6.82 6.93
C LEU A 105 -1.08 7.58 6.27
N PHE A 106 -0.84 8.83 5.86
CA PHE A 106 -1.82 9.60 5.09
C PHE A 106 -2.13 8.93 3.74
N SER A 107 -1.11 8.51 3.00
CA SER A 107 -1.30 7.84 1.71
C SER A 107 -2.11 6.54 1.84
N TRP A 108 -1.80 5.68 2.81
CA TRP A 108 -2.56 4.45 3.03
C TRP A 108 -3.95 4.71 3.57
N SER A 109 -4.17 5.78 4.33
CA SER A 109 -5.52 6.20 4.74
C SER A 109 -6.37 6.56 3.53
N VAL A 110 -5.83 7.32 2.57
CA VAL A 110 -6.49 7.62 1.29
C VAL A 110 -6.79 6.33 0.53
N PHE A 111 -5.84 5.38 0.51
CA PHE A 111 -6.02 4.09 -0.14
C PHE A 111 -7.12 3.26 0.52
N ILE A 112 -7.17 3.20 1.86
CA ILE A 112 -8.24 2.53 2.63
C ILE A 112 -9.60 3.12 2.30
N VAL A 113 -9.73 4.45 2.25
CA VAL A 113 -10.99 5.11 1.87
C VAL A 113 -11.38 4.75 0.43
N GLY A 114 -10.41 4.67 -0.49
CA GLY A 114 -10.63 4.19 -1.86
C GLY A 114 -11.19 2.78 -1.89
N PHE A 115 -10.61 1.85 -1.11
CA PHE A 115 -11.16 0.49 -0.97
C PHE A 115 -12.51 0.46 -0.25
N GLY A 116 -12.81 1.44 0.61
CA GLY A 116 -14.15 1.67 1.14
C GLY A 116 -15.17 2.00 0.04
N ALA A 117 -14.84 2.92 -0.88
CA ALA A 117 -15.68 3.24 -2.04
C ALA A 117 -15.87 2.02 -2.97
N ARG A 118 -14.82 1.21 -3.15
CA ARG A 118 -14.91 -0.09 -3.85
C ARG A 118 -15.87 -1.05 -3.14
N HIS A 119 -15.80 -1.15 -1.82
CA HIS A 119 -16.71 -1.97 -1.02
C HIS A 119 -18.17 -1.54 -1.19
N SER A 120 -18.42 -0.23 -1.23
CA SER A 120 -19.73 0.34 -1.53
C SER A 120 -20.21 -0.02 -2.94
N ALA A 121 -19.33 0.03 -3.94
CA ALA A 121 -19.68 -0.38 -5.31
C ALA A 121 -20.14 -1.85 -5.37
N ILE A 122 -19.43 -2.76 -4.69
CA ILE A 122 -19.81 -4.19 -4.61
C ILE A 122 -21.20 -4.33 -3.98
N TYR A 123 -21.43 -3.66 -2.84
CA TYR A 123 -22.71 -3.69 -2.14
C TYR A 123 -23.86 -3.19 -3.02
N LEU A 124 -23.66 -2.07 -3.72
CA LEU A 124 -24.67 -1.50 -4.62
C LEU A 124 -24.99 -2.45 -5.78
N MET A 125 -23.98 -3.11 -6.36
CA MET A 125 -24.20 -4.14 -7.38
C MET A 125 -25.04 -5.31 -6.85
N GLN A 126 -24.80 -5.78 -5.63
CA GLN A 126 -25.63 -6.81 -5.00
C GLN A 126 -27.07 -6.36 -4.79
N GLN A 127 -27.29 -5.11 -4.33
CA GLN A 127 -28.63 -4.57 -4.16
C GLN A 127 -29.36 -4.43 -5.51
N GLY A 128 -28.64 -4.08 -6.58
CA GLY A 128 -29.16 -4.09 -7.94
C GLY A 128 -29.67 -5.47 -8.37
N LEU A 129 -28.95 -6.54 -8.03
CA LEU A 129 -29.39 -7.92 -8.31
C LEU A 129 -30.64 -8.29 -7.51
N HIS A 130 -30.72 -7.89 -6.23
CA HIS A 130 -31.90 -8.14 -5.39
C HIS A 130 -33.14 -7.34 -5.80
N ALA A 131 -32.97 -6.18 -6.42
CA ALA A 131 -34.07 -5.34 -6.91
C ALA A 131 -34.88 -6.00 -8.05
N GLY A 132 -34.31 -7.01 -8.72
CA GLY A 132 -34.92 -7.71 -9.84
C GLY A 132 -34.48 -7.16 -11.21
N GLU A 133 -34.30 -8.07 -12.16
CA GLU A 133 -33.79 -7.75 -13.50
C GLU A 133 -34.73 -6.83 -14.29
N GLY A 134 -34.15 -5.87 -15.02
CA GLY A 134 -34.88 -4.94 -15.88
C GLY A 134 -35.63 -3.83 -15.14
N THR A 135 -35.50 -3.75 -13.81
CA THR A 135 -36.16 -2.71 -13.02
C THR A 135 -35.41 -1.38 -13.12
N ALA A 136 -36.14 -0.27 -13.02
CA ALA A 136 -35.53 1.06 -12.92
C ALA A 136 -34.58 1.17 -11.71
N LEU A 137 -34.90 0.46 -10.63
CA LEU A 137 -34.09 0.42 -9.41
C LEU A 137 -32.76 -0.31 -9.62
N GLN A 138 -32.71 -1.40 -10.41
CA GLN A 138 -31.46 -2.04 -10.79
C GLN A 138 -30.55 -1.08 -11.57
N ALA A 139 -31.11 -0.32 -12.52
CA ALA A 139 -30.36 0.66 -13.30
C ALA A 139 -29.80 1.80 -12.41
N GLU A 140 -30.57 2.24 -11.42
CA GLU A 140 -30.13 3.23 -10.44
C GLU A 140 -28.95 2.72 -9.61
N PHE A 141 -29.03 1.50 -9.06
CA PHE A 141 -27.94 0.91 -8.30
C PHE A 141 -26.67 0.71 -9.12
N ALA A 142 -26.78 0.29 -10.38
CA ALA A 142 -25.65 0.17 -11.29
C ALA A 142 -24.97 1.53 -11.54
N GLY A 143 -25.75 2.60 -11.74
CA GLY A 143 -25.22 3.95 -11.86
C GLY A 143 -24.47 4.43 -10.61
N LEU A 144 -25.01 4.16 -9.42
CA LEU A 144 -24.35 4.49 -8.15
C LEU A 144 -23.07 3.67 -7.92
N ALA A 145 -23.05 2.41 -8.36
CA ALA A 145 -21.86 1.56 -8.27
C ALA A 145 -20.72 2.09 -9.15
N VAL A 146 -21.03 2.50 -10.39
CA VAL A 146 -20.07 3.14 -11.30
C VAL A 146 -19.55 4.46 -10.70
N SER A 147 -20.43 5.29 -10.15
CA SER A 147 -20.02 6.54 -9.47
C SER A 147 -19.08 6.29 -8.27
N SER A 148 -19.35 5.26 -7.48
CA SER A 148 -18.49 4.82 -6.38
C SER A 148 -17.12 4.34 -6.88
N HIS A 149 -17.09 3.63 -8.01
CA HIS A 149 -15.86 3.18 -8.65
C HIS A 149 -15.02 4.35 -9.19
N ILE A 150 -15.66 5.36 -9.80
CA ILE A 150 -14.98 6.60 -10.24
C ILE A 150 -14.37 7.33 -9.04
N THR A 151 -15.11 7.42 -7.93
CA THR A 151 -14.62 8.03 -6.69
C THR A 151 -13.38 7.30 -6.15
N MET A 152 -13.40 5.97 -6.16
CA MET A 152 -12.22 5.15 -5.82
C MET A 152 -11.04 5.50 -6.72
N MET A 153 -11.23 5.60 -8.04
CA MET A 153 -10.14 5.93 -8.98
C MET A 153 -9.53 7.32 -8.69
N GLY A 154 -10.35 8.31 -8.35
CA GLY A 154 -9.86 9.62 -7.92
C GLY A 154 -9.01 9.56 -6.64
N LEU A 155 -9.40 8.73 -5.67
CA LEU A 155 -8.63 8.50 -4.44
C LEU A 155 -7.32 7.74 -4.72
N LEU A 156 -7.33 6.77 -5.63
CA LEU A 156 -6.13 6.06 -6.08
C LEU A 156 -5.14 7.01 -6.75
N LEU A 157 -5.62 7.97 -7.54
CA LEU A 157 -4.76 9.00 -8.13
C LEU A 157 -4.11 9.86 -7.02
N ALA A 158 -4.87 10.31 -6.03
CA ALA A 158 -4.31 11.05 -4.89
C ALA A 158 -3.27 10.24 -4.12
N PHE A 159 -3.52 8.94 -3.92
CA PHE A 159 -2.54 8.01 -3.36
C PHE A 159 -1.26 7.95 -4.22
N MET A 160 -1.37 7.86 -5.54
CA MET A 160 -0.22 7.85 -6.46
C MET A 160 0.60 9.14 -6.42
N VAL A 161 0.03 10.28 -5.99
CA VAL A 161 0.79 11.51 -5.78
C VAL A 161 1.59 11.47 -4.48
N VAL A 162 0.97 11.04 -3.39
CA VAL A 162 1.58 11.10 -2.05
C VAL A 162 2.57 9.97 -1.82
N ASN A 163 2.22 8.75 -2.23
CA ASN A 163 3.00 7.55 -1.90
C ASN A 163 4.45 7.57 -2.42
N PRO A 164 4.76 8.09 -3.63
CA PRO A 164 6.14 8.21 -4.08
C PRO A 164 6.98 9.14 -3.20
N ILE A 165 6.41 10.29 -2.80
CA ILE A 165 7.07 11.24 -1.88
C ILE A 165 7.30 10.57 -0.52
N ALA A 166 6.28 9.90 0.02
CA ALA A 166 6.39 9.15 1.27
C ALA A 166 7.50 8.09 1.20
N SER A 167 7.57 7.33 0.10
CA SER A 167 8.58 6.30 -0.14
C SER A 167 10.00 6.89 -0.19
N ILE A 168 10.20 8.02 -0.86
CA ILE A 168 11.50 8.73 -0.88
C ILE A 168 11.92 9.13 0.53
N LEU A 169 11.02 9.74 1.29
CA LEU A 169 11.32 10.23 2.64
C LEU A 169 11.64 9.09 3.60
N VAL A 170 10.85 8.01 3.57
CA VAL A 170 11.11 6.82 4.39
C VAL A 170 12.45 6.19 3.99
N GLY A 171 12.70 6.05 2.68
CA GLY A 171 13.96 5.52 2.17
C GLY A 171 15.17 6.34 2.59
N LEU A 172 15.14 7.67 2.47
CA LEU A 172 16.19 8.58 2.92
C LEU A 172 16.41 8.49 4.44
N GLY A 173 15.31 8.49 5.19
CA GLY A 173 15.34 8.40 6.64
C GLY A 173 15.93 7.08 7.16
N LEU A 174 15.60 5.96 6.50
CA LEU A 174 16.15 4.64 6.81
C LEU A 174 17.61 4.52 6.35
N ALA A 175 17.95 4.97 5.14
CA ALA A 175 19.31 4.87 4.60
C ALA A 175 20.33 5.58 5.49
N ALA A 176 19.98 6.75 6.04
CA ALA A 176 20.82 7.51 6.96
C ALA A 176 21.16 6.78 8.28
N ARG A 177 20.48 5.66 8.59
CA ARG A 177 20.69 4.89 9.83
C ARG A 177 21.74 3.79 9.67
N PHE A 178 22.01 3.37 8.45
CA PHE A 178 22.95 2.29 8.16
C PHE A 178 24.36 2.84 7.90
N SER A 179 25.35 2.35 8.65
CA SER A 179 26.76 2.75 8.47
C SER A 179 27.50 1.89 7.44
N ASN A 180 26.98 0.70 7.12
CA ASN A 180 27.61 -0.27 6.22
C ASN A 180 26.60 -0.73 5.16
N LEU A 181 27.09 -0.96 3.94
CA LEU A 181 26.28 -1.50 2.86
C LEU A 181 25.81 -2.92 3.22
N ASN A 182 24.49 -3.09 3.29
CA ASN A 182 23.83 -4.37 3.56
C ASN A 182 22.46 -4.39 2.86
N ILE A 183 21.78 -5.53 2.91
CA ILE A 183 20.49 -5.72 2.21
C ILE A 183 19.39 -4.75 2.69
N TYR A 184 19.41 -4.31 3.95
CA TYR A 184 18.42 -3.37 4.49
C TYR A 184 18.70 -1.93 4.04
N MET A 185 19.97 -1.55 3.95
CA MET A 185 20.38 -0.28 3.35
C MET A 185 20.03 -0.26 1.86
N LEU A 186 20.24 -1.37 1.15
CA LEU A 186 19.82 -1.51 -0.24
C LEU A 186 18.30 -1.39 -0.40
N ALA A 187 17.52 -2.00 0.50
CA ALA A 187 16.07 -1.85 0.51
C ALA A 187 15.64 -0.39 0.77
N ALA A 188 16.33 0.32 1.67
CA ALA A 188 16.09 1.75 1.89
C ALA A 188 16.38 2.60 0.64
N TYR A 189 17.50 2.36 -0.06
CA TYR A 189 17.76 2.98 -1.36
C TYR A 189 16.77 2.56 -2.43
N GLY A 190 16.29 1.33 -2.39
CA GLY A 190 15.21 0.82 -3.24
C GLY A 190 13.95 1.66 -3.10
N LEU A 191 13.51 1.96 -1.87
CA LEU A 191 12.36 2.85 -1.62
C LEU A 191 12.56 4.25 -2.24
N ILE A 192 13.77 4.79 -2.19
CA ILE A 192 14.11 6.08 -2.84
C ILE A 192 13.96 5.96 -4.35
N ALA A 193 14.59 4.96 -4.96
CA ALA A 193 14.55 4.76 -6.42
C ALA A 193 13.12 4.52 -6.93
N ILE A 194 12.33 3.76 -6.18
CA ILE A 194 10.93 3.44 -6.48
C ILE A 194 10.06 4.69 -6.35
N GLY A 195 10.25 5.48 -5.30
CA GLY A 195 9.52 6.74 -5.15
C GLY A 195 9.91 7.77 -6.22
N LEU A 196 11.17 7.85 -6.63
CA LEU A 196 11.58 8.69 -7.76
C LEU A 196 10.97 8.19 -9.07
N GLY A 197 11.02 6.89 -9.34
CA GLY A 197 10.41 6.27 -10.51
C GLY A 197 8.90 6.49 -10.58
N GLY A 198 8.20 6.31 -9.46
CA GLY A 198 6.76 6.57 -9.34
C GLY A 198 6.42 8.04 -9.56
N PHE A 199 7.21 8.96 -9.01
CA PHE A 199 7.03 10.40 -9.22
C PHE A 199 7.24 10.79 -10.69
N ILE A 200 8.30 10.29 -11.33
CA ILE A 200 8.55 10.52 -12.75
C ILE A 200 7.41 9.95 -13.60
N ASN A 201 6.98 8.71 -13.32
CA ASN A 201 5.87 8.07 -14.03
C ASN A 201 4.58 8.90 -13.93
N MET A 202 4.27 9.44 -12.74
CA MET A 202 3.14 10.33 -12.52
C MET A 202 3.27 11.63 -13.31
N VAL A 203 4.43 12.29 -13.29
CA VAL A 203 4.66 13.51 -14.09
C VAL A 203 4.47 13.23 -15.57
N LEU A 204 5.02 12.14 -16.09
CA LEU A 204 4.83 11.76 -17.50
C LEU A 204 3.35 11.51 -17.82
N ALA A 205 2.62 10.80 -16.95
CA ALA A 205 1.19 10.55 -17.13
C ALA A 205 0.33 11.83 -17.12
N LEU A 206 0.80 12.91 -16.49
CA LEU A 206 0.06 14.19 -16.41
C LEU A 206 0.41 15.17 -17.53
N PHE A 207 1.63 15.11 -18.08
CA PHE A 207 2.17 16.15 -18.96
C PHE A 207 2.47 15.68 -20.39
N LEU A 208 2.43 14.37 -20.68
CA LEU A 208 2.52 13.89 -22.06
C LEU A 208 1.17 14.05 -22.77
N ASP A 209 1.22 14.40 -24.05
CA ASP A 209 0.03 14.42 -24.92
C ASP A 209 -0.36 12.97 -25.25
N ASN A 210 -1.61 12.58 -24.93
CA ASN A 210 -2.15 11.23 -25.09
C ASN A 210 -1.30 10.13 -24.40
N PRO A 211 -1.14 10.19 -23.07
CA PRO A 211 -0.41 9.15 -22.34
C PRO A 211 -1.19 7.84 -22.40
N ASP A 212 -0.50 6.72 -22.61
CA ASP A 212 -1.10 5.40 -22.44
C ASP A 212 -1.33 5.15 -20.94
N ILE A 213 -2.56 5.46 -20.49
CA ILE A 213 -2.96 5.40 -19.09
C ILE A 213 -2.80 3.98 -18.54
N VAL A 214 -3.04 2.95 -19.36
CA VAL A 214 -2.92 1.54 -18.96
C VAL A 214 -1.45 1.21 -18.68
N LEU A 215 -0.53 1.65 -19.55
CA LEU A 215 0.91 1.48 -19.33
C LEU A 215 1.37 2.20 -18.05
N HIS A 216 0.97 3.45 -17.84
CA HIS A 216 1.35 4.20 -16.64
C HIS A 216 0.79 3.58 -15.35
N LEU A 217 -0.43 3.05 -15.37
CA LEU A 217 -1.01 2.28 -14.27
C LEU A 217 -0.19 1.01 -14.00
N ALA A 218 0.16 0.24 -15.03
CA ALA A 218 0.97 -0.96 -14.90
C ALA A 218 2.35 -0.66 -14.27
N ILE A 219 3.02 0.39 -14.72
CA ILE A 219 4.30 0.85 -14.16
C ILE A 219 4.14 1.23 -12.68
N SER A 220 3.08 1.98 -12.33
CA SER A 220 2.79 2.33 -10.94
C SER A 220 2.59 1.09 -10.06
N GLN A 221 1.88 0.07 -10.55
CA GLN A 221 1.69 -1.18 -9.80
C GLN A 221 3.01 -1.95 -9.61
N LEU A 222 3.89 -1.97 -10.62
CA LEU A 222 5.21 -2.57 -10.49
C LEU A 222 6.07 -1.85 -9.44
N PHE A 223 6.03 -0.52 -9.40
CA PHE A 223 6.71 0.26 -8.37
C PHE A 223 6.14 -0.01 -6.98
N LEU A 224 4.81 -0.08 -6.83
CA LEU A 224 4.18 -0.43 -5.56
C LEU A 224 4.56 -1.84 -5.08
N LEU A 225 4.64 -2.81 -5.99
CA LEU A 225 5.09 -4.16 -5.69
C LEU A 225 6.55 -4.18 -5.24
N ALA A 226 7.44 -3.55 -6.01
CA ALA A 226 8.86 -3.44 -5.66
C ALA A 226 9.05 -2.71 -4.32
N GLY A 227 8.25 -1.68 -4.05
CA GLY A 227 8.32 -0.90 -2.81
C GLY A 227 7.89 -1.76 -1.63
N SER A 228 6.82 -2.53 -1.81
CA SER A 228 6.34 -3.51 -0.84
C SER A 228 7.39 -4.58 -0.54
N LEU A 229 8.14 -5.06 -1.53
CA LEU A 229 9.26 -5.99 -1.31
C LEU A 229 10.40 -5.34 -0.51
N CYS A 230 10.71 -4.06 -0.76
CA CYS A 230 11.69 -3.32 0.05
C CYS A 230 11.22 -3.21 1.51
N LEU A 231 9.94 -2.91 1.74
CA LEU A 231 9.35 -2.88 3.08
C LEU A 231 9.36 -4.24 3.75
N PHE A 232 9.12 -5.32 3.00
CA PHE A 232 9.24 -6.69 3.52
C PHE A 232 10.65 -6.97 4.05
N VAL A 233 11.69 -6.57 3.30
CA VAL A 233 13.10 -6.71 3.74
C VAL A 233 13.37 -5.90 5.01
N VAL A 234 12.85 -4.66 5.10
CA VAL A 234 12.94 -3.84 6.32
C VAL A 234 12.23 -4.50 7.49
N GLY A 235 11.01 -5.01 7.29
CA GLY A 235 10.24 -5.74 8.31
C GLY A 235 10.95 -7.01 8.80
N ALA A 236 11.60 -7.75 7.89
CA ALA A 236 12.46 -8.88 8.27
C ALA A 236 13.65 -8.42 9.14
N GLY A 237 14.25 -7.28 8.82
CA GLY A 237 15.31 -6.66 9.64
C GLY A 237 14.85 -6.30 11.06
N MET A 238 13.63 -5.77 11.20
CA MET A 238 12.99 -5.51 12.50
C MET A 238 12.76 -6.82 13.28
N CYS A 239 12.25 -7.87 12.62
CA CYS A 239 12.02 -9.18 13.24
C CYS A 239 13.31 -9.84 13.74
N LEU A 240 14.40 -9.65 13.00
CA LEU A 240 15.73 -10.17 13.34
C LEU A 240 16.47 -9.30 14.37
N GLY A 241 15.88 -8.18 14.82
CA GLY A 241 16.47 -7.33 15.85
C GLY A 241 17.72 -6.58 15.38
N ARG A 242 17.78 -6.16 14.11
CA ARG A 242 18.92 -5.38 13.60
C ARG A 242 19.05 -4.07 14.38
N SER A 243 20.26 -3.77 14.87
CA SER A 243 20.53 -2.63 15.76
C SER A 243 20.04 -1.27 15.21
N GLU A 244 20.06 -1.10 13.89
CA GLU A 244 19.60 0.10 13.20
C GLU A 244 18.08 0.23 13.16
N LEU A 245 17.36 -0.87 13.34
CA LEU A 245 15.91 -1.05 13.19
C LEU A 245 15.23 -1.50 14.50
N VAL A 246 15.88 -1.29 15.66
CA VAL A 246 15.29 -1.56 16.99
C VAL A 246 14.99 -0.24 17.71
N GLY A 247 13.88 -0.22 18.45
CA GLY A 247 13.40 0.94 19.20
C GLY A 247 14.22 1.31 20.44
N GLU A 248 13.94 2.48 21.02
CA GLU A 248 14.70 3.06 22.15
C GLU A 248 14.61 2.25 23.46
N ASP A 249 13.49 1.57 23.70
CA ASP A 249 13.21 0.83 24.94
C ASP A 249 13.97 -0.50 25.08
N ALA A 250 14.79 -0.88 24.09
CA ALA A 250 15.51 -2.15 24.04
C ALA A 250 16.83 -2.19 24.82
N ALA A 251 17.31 -1.03 25.28
CA ALA A 251 18.69 -0.85 25.76
C ALA A 251 18.80 -0.48 27.25
N SER A 252 17.68 -0.47 27.97
CA SER A 252 17.62 -0.38 29.45
C SER A 252 17.40 -1.75 30.06
#